data_AF-A0A0F0L8Q8-F1
#
_entry.id   AF-A0A0F0L8Q8-F1
#
_cell.length_a   1.000
_cell.length_b   1.000
_cell.length_c   1.000
_cell.angle_alpha   90.00
_cell.angle_beta   90.00
_cell.angle_gamma   90.00
#
_symmetry.space_group_name_H-M   'P 1'
#
loop_
_entity.id
_entity.type
_entity.pdbx_description
1 polymer ?
#
loop_
_entity_poly.entity_id
_entity_poly.type
_entity_poly.pdbx_seq_one_letter_code
_entity_poly.pdbx_strand_id
1 'polypeptide(L)'
;MNTERTDQVEARAAKHAALGDPSRLRIVDRLTLGDLSPTEIGVALGLPSNLVTHHLNVLESVGMVSRSRSEADKRRSYVHLTETALRGLTPGRVERADRIVFVCTANSARSQLAAALWSTRSSIPALSGGTHPAERIDPGAVDTAERHALALPTESPRALTSVLTDSDFVVTVCDNAHEEIGVTGHLHWSIPDPVRIGTDDAFDTAYDELERRIAELAPRLAAS
;
A
#
# COMPACT_ATOMS: atom_id res chain seq x y z
N MET A 1 -6.34 16.25 13.29
CA MET A 1 -6.03 15.51 12.05
C MET A 1 -4.69 15.87 11.41
N ASN A 2 -4.39 17.12 11.03
CA ASN A 2 -3.07 17.43 10.40
C ASN A 2 -1.89 17.34 11.38
N THR A 3 -2.01 17.88 12.60
CA THR A 3 -0.97 17.81 13.63
C THR A 3 -0.69 16.37 14.05
N GLU A 4 -1.74 15.60 14.39
CA GLU A 4 -1.62 14.17 14.74
C GLU A 4 -0.97 13.33 13.63
N ARG A 5 -1.23 13.65 12.36
CA ARG A 5 -0.61 12.98 11.21
C ARG A 5 0.88 13.35 11.07
N THR A 6 1.23 14.62 11.31
CA THR A 6 2.63 15.06 11.36
C THR A 6 3.36 14.37 12.50
N ASP A 7 2.76 14.30 13.69
CA ASP A 7 3.33 13.63 14.87
C ASP A 7 3.56 12.14 14.60
N GLN A 8 2.66 11.47 13.88
CA GLN A 8 2.84 10.07 13.46
C GLN A 8 3.99 9.88 12.45
N VAL A 9 4.17 10.81 11.51
CA VAL A 9 5.28 10.75 10.54
C VAL A 9 6.62 11.00 11.23
N GLU A 10 6.69 11.97 12.13
CA GLU A 10 7.90 12.27 12.91
C GLU A 10 8.29 11.10 13.82
N ALA A 11 7.32 10.50 14.52
CA ALA A 11 7.55 9.30 15.32
C ALA A 11 8.07 8.12 14.48
N ARG A 12 7.50 7.92 13.28
CA ARG A 12 7.99 6.90 12.34
C ARG A 12 9.40 7.22 11.84
N ALA A 13 9.68 8.47 11.51
CA ALA A 13 11.00 8.91 11.06
C ALA A 13 12.07 8.67 12.15
N ALA A 14 11.75 8.94 13.41
CA ALA A 14 12.63 8.65 14.53
C ALA A 14 12.94 7.14 14.66
N LYS A 15 11.95 6.27 14.49
CA LYS A 15 12.17 4.81 14.46
C LYS A 15 13.02 4.38 13.27
N HIS A 16 12.81 4.94 12.07
CA HIS A 16 13.68 4.66 10.93
C HIS A 16 15.12 5.13 11.16
N ALA A 17 15.32 6.31 11.77
CA ALA A 17 16.65 6.80 12.12
C ALA A 17 17.35 5.86 13.13
N ALA A 18 16.61 5.33 14.11
CA ALA A 18 17.12 4.30 15.00
C ALA A 18 17.47 3.02 14.21
N LEU A 19 16.58 2.53 13.34
CA LEU A 19 16.82 1.34 12.54
C LEU A 19 17.82 1.51 11.39
N GLY A 20 18.29 2.71 11.09
CA GLY A 20 19.32 2.95 10.06
C GLY A 20 20.70 2.35 10.38
N ASP A 21 20.87 1.80 11.58
CA ASP A 21 22.11 1.15 12.04
C ASP A 21 21.97 -0.39 12.02
N PRO A 22 22.89 -1.11 11.35
CA PRO A 22 22.82 -2.57 11.23
C PRO A 22 22.84 -3.33 12.56
N SER A 23 23.54 -2.82 13.58
CA SER A 23 23.57 -3.46 14.90
C SER A 23 22.22 -3.34 15.58
N ARG A 24 21.56 -2.18 15.50
CA ARG A 24 20.22 -1.98 16.07
C ARG A 24 19.16 -2.81 15.35
N LEU A 25 19.24 -2.93 14.02
CA LEU A 25 18.40 -3.87 13.27
C LEU A 25 18.58 -5.30 13.75
N ARG A 26 19.82 -5.78 13.88
CA ARG A 26 20.09 -7.15 14.37
C ARG A 26 19.61 -7.38 15.80
N ILE A 27 19.68 -6.36 16.66
CA ILE A 27 19.10 -6.44 18.02
C ILE A 27 17.59 -6.64 17.90
N VAL A 28 16.90 -5.80 17.14
CA VAL A 28 15.45 -5.88 16.94
C VAL A 28 15.05 -7.23 16.34
N ASP A 29 15.74 -7.72 15.30
CA ASP A 29 15.50 -9.02 14.68
C ASP A 29 15.55 -10.15 15.71
N ARG A 30 16.55 -10.15 16.60
CA ARG A 30 16.65 -11.16 17.65
C ARG A 30 15.51 -11.05 18.67
N LEU A 31 15.12 -9.83 19.03
CA LEU A 31 14.03 -9.59 19.97
C LEU A 31 12.64 -9.92 19.38
N THR A 32 12.51 -10.12 18.06
CA THR A 32 11.27 -10.67 17.48
C THR A 32 11.02 -12.12 17.88
N LEU A 33 12.07 -12.84 18.32
CA LEU A 33 12.00 -14.24 18.71
C LEU A 33 11.83 -14.42 20.23
N GLY A 34 12.17 -13.40 21.03
CA GLY A 34 12.06 -13.43 22.48
C GLY A 34 12.98 -12.45 23.20
N ASP A 35 12.87 -12.42 24.51
CA ASP A 35 13.57 -11.46 25.36
C ASP A 35 15.04 -11.85 25.57
N LEU A 36 15.93 -10.86 25.61
CA LEU A 36 17.38 -11.08 25.81
C LEU A 36 17.94 -10.10 26.83
N SER A 37 18.88 -10.56 27.66
CA SER A 37 19.68 -9.65 28.47
C SER A 37 20.71 -8.89 27.61
N PRO A 38 21.19 -7.71 28.07
CA PRO A 38 22.25 -6.98 27.36
C PRO A 38 23.51 -7.82 27.13
N THR A 39 23.84 -8.73 28.04
CA THR A 39 24.98 -9.65 27.89
C THR A 39 24.75 -10.65 26.75
N GLU A 40 23.56 -11.25 26.66
CA GLU A 40 23.21 -12.19 25.59
C GLU A 40 23.21 -11.50 24.22
N ILE A 41 22.71 -10.26 24.15
CA ILE A 41 22.77 -9.43 22.94
C ILE A 41 24.23 -9.19 22.53
N GLY A 42 25.08 -8.77 23.48
CA GLY A 42 26.50 -8.53 23.21
C GLY A 42 27.22 -9.77 22.68
N VAL A 43 26.99 -10.94 23.30
CA VAL A 43 27.56 -12.21 22.86
C VAL A 43 27.06 -12.60 21.47
N ALA A 44 25.74 -12.54 21.23
CA ALA A 44 25.14 -12.96 19.98
C ALA A 44 25.57 -12.11 18.78
N LEU A 45 25.88 -10.82 19.00
CA LEU A 45 26.23 -9.87 17.95
C LEU A 45 27.72 -9.52 17.92
N GLY A 46 28.53 -10.05 18.84
CA GLY A 46 29.95 -9.72 18.96
C GLY A 46 30.21 -8.26 19.33
N LEU A 47 29.31 -7.66 20.12
CA LEU A 47 29.38 -6.24 20.48
C LEU A 47 29.90 -6.05 21.92
N PRO A 48 30.78 -5.06 22.16
CA PRO A 48 31.21 -4.71 23.50
C PRO A 48 30.05 -4.10 24.31
N SER A 49 30.09 -4.24 25.63
CA SER A 49 28.99 -3.89 26.54
C SER A 49 28.57 -2.41 26.48
N ASN A 50 29.52 -1.51 26.29
CA ASN A 50 29.28 -0.08 26.12
C ASN A 50 28.46 0.20 24.84
N LEU A 51 28.78 -0.49 23.74
CA LEU A 51 28.10 -0.34 22.47
C LEU A 51 26.69 -0.92 22.51
N VAL A 52 26.50 -2.08 23.16
CA VAL A 52 25.15 -2.63 23.42
C VAL A 52 24.32 -1.63 24.21
N THR A 53 24.88 -1.06 25.28
CA THR A 53 24.17 -0.07 26.11
C THR A 53 23.76 1.15 25.29
N HIS A 54 24.67 1.67 24.45
CA HIS A 54 24.39 2.78 23.55
C HIS A 54 23.22 2.46 22.60
N HIS A 55 23.27 1.30 21.94
CA HIS A 55 22.21 0.88 21.01
C HIS A 55 20.85 0.69 21.69
N LEU A 56 20.83 0.08 22.88
CA LEU A 56 19.60 -0.11 23.65
C LEU A 56 19.00 1.24 24.08
N ASN A 57 19.81 2.20 24.53
CA ASN A 57 19.32 3.52 24.91
C ASN A 57 18.70 4.27 23.72
N VAL A 58 19.27 4.13 22.51
CA VAL A 58 18.69 4.70 21.28
C VAL A 58 17.36 4.02 20.93
N LEU A 59 17.27 2.70 21.05
CA LEU A 59 16.02 1.98 20.79
C LEU A 59 14.93 2.29 21.84
N GLU A 60 15.31 2.51 23.09
CA GLU A 60 14.40 2.93 24.17
C GLU A 60 13.87 4.34 23.95
N SER A 61 14.71 5.28 23.50
CA SER A 61 14.29 6.68 23.30
C SER A 61 13.22 6.84 22.21
N VAL A 62 13.14 5.90 21.27
CA VAL A 62 12.09 5.83 20.23
C VAL A 62 10.98 4.82 20.55
N GLY A 63 10.97 4.30 21.78
CA GLY A 63 9.93 3.39 22.28
C GLY A 63 9.93 2.01 21.63
N MET A 64 11.02 1.58 21.00
CA MET A 64 11.09 0.27 20.34
C MET A 64 11.35 -0.88 21.31
N VAL A 65 12.17 -0.64 22.35
CA VAL A 65 12.45 -1.66 23.37
C VAL A 65 12.16 -1.12 24.75
N SER A 66 11.93 -2.02 25.70
CA SER A 66 11.86 -1.69 27.11
C SER A 66 12.59 -2.76 27.94
N ARG A 67 12.88 -2.46 29.21
CA ARG A 67 13.59 -3.35 30.13
C ARG A 67 12.71 -3.74 31.30
N SER A 68 12.67 -5.04 31.59
CA SER A 68 12.12 -5.60 32.83
C SER A 68 13.24 -6.24 33.66
N ARG A 69 13.06 -6.30 34.99
CA ARG A 69 13.98 -7.04 35.85
C ARG A 69 13.54 -8.50 35.95
N SER A 70 14.51 -9.38 36.09
CA SER A 70 14.29 -10.80 36.38
C SER A 70 13.47 -10.97 37.65
N GLU A 71 12.40 -11.75 37.60
CA GLU A 71 11.62 -12.12 38.79
C GLU A 71 12.40 -13.08 39.71
N ALA A 72 13.36 -13.84 39.18
CA ALA A 72 14.07 -14.86 39.94
C ALA A 72 14.98 -14.26 41.02
N ASP A 73 15.77 -13.25 40.66
CA ASP A 73 16.78 -12.66 41.55
C ASP A 73 16.93 -11.14 41.43
N LYS A 74 16.17 -10.50 40.52
CA LYS A 74 16.23 -9.06 40.20
C LYS A 74 17.62 -8.54 39.79
N ARG A 75 18.60 -9.42 39.56
CA ARG A 75 19.98 -9.04 39.18
C ARG A 75 20.12 -8.82 37.68
N ARG A 76 19.40 -9.62 36.89
CA ARG A 76 19.38 -9.48 35.42
C ARG A 76 18.25 -8.57 34.98
N SER A 77 18.50 -7.79 33.92
CA SER A 77 17.45 -7.15 33.16
C SER A 77 17.30 -7.82 31.80
N TYR A 78 16.06 -7.98 31.36
CA TYR A 78 15.70 -8.49 30.04
C TYR A 78 15.17 -7.34 29.20
N VAL A 79 15.62 -7.30 27.95
CA VAL A 79 15.16 -6.37 26.93
C VAL A 79 14.10 -7.09 26.10
N HIS A 80 13.01 -6.41 25.81
CA HIS A 80 11.93 -6.91 24.97
C HIS A 80 11.43 -5.82 24.02
N LEU A 81 10.85 -6.22 22.88
CA LEU A 81 10.14 -5.28 22.01
C LEU A 81 8.88 -4.78 22.69
N THR A 82 8.58 -3.50 22.55
CA THR A 82 7.28 -2.96 22.95
C THR A 82 6.20 -3.39 21.97
N GLU A 83 4.94 -3.33 22.39
CA GLU A 83 3.78 -3.62 21.53
C GLU A 83 3.69 -2.70 20.30
N THR A 84 4.31 -1.52 20.37
CA THR A 84 4.31 -0.53 19.29
C THR A 84 5.62 -0.50 18.52
N ALA A 85 6.61 -1.32 18.86
CA ALA A 85 7.97 -1.25 18.33
C ALA A 85 8.01 -1.23 16.81
N LEU A 86 7.30 -2.19 16.19
CA LEU A 86 7.27 -2.37 14.73
C LEU A 86 6.04 -1.75 14.06
N ARG A 87 5.10 -1.21 14.86
CA ARG A 87 3.88 -0.60 14.33
C ARG A 87 4.22 0.66 13.53
N GLY A 88 3.67 0.75 12.33
CA GLY A 88 3.77 1.91 11.45
C GLY A 88 5.12 2.07 10.74
N LEU A 89 6.04 1.09 10.81
CA LEU A 89 7.32 1.17 10.10
C LEU A 89 7.18 1.06 8.59
N THR A 90 6.20 0.30 8.11
CA THR A 90 5.92 0.21 6.68
C THR A 90 5.17 1.46 6.23
N PRO A 91 5.65 2.18 5.20
CA PRO A 91 4.86 3.23 4.57
C PRO A 91 3.57 2.64 4.01
N GLY A 92 2.44 3.17 4.46
CA GLY A 92 1.11 2.77 4.00
C GLY A 92 0.12 3.86 4.32
N ARG A 93 -0.16 4.72 3.33
CA ARG A 93 -1.24 5.69 3.45
C ARG A 93 -2.55 4.92 3.34
N VAL A 94 -3.38 4.99 4.38
CA VAL A 94 -4.74 4.47 4.35
C VAL A 94 -5.67 5.63 4.08
N GLU A 95 -6.47 5.51 3.02
CA GLU A 95 -7.50 6.49 2.67
C GLU A 95 -8.88 5.92 2.93
N ARG A 96 -9.86 6.80 3.10
CA ARG A 96 -11.27 6.42 3.16
C ARG A 96 -11.95 6.76 1.85
N ALA A 97 -12.83 5.88 1.40
CA ALA A 97 -13.63 6.09 0.20
C ALA A 97 -14.97 5.37 0.34
N ASP A 98 -16.05 6.09 0.04
CA ASP A 98 -17.39 5.50 -0.12
C ASP A 98 -17.50 4.73 -1.44
N ARG A 99 -16.76 5.18 -2.46
CA ARG A 99 -16.78 4.64 -3.81
C ARG A 99 -15.49 4.99 -4.56
N ILE A 100 -15.06 4.09 -5.45
CA ILE A 100 -13.90 4.28 -6.33
C ILE A 100 -14.35 4.40 -7.78
N VAL A 101 -13.71 5.27 -8.56
CA VAL A 101 -13.99 5.43 -10.00
C VAL A 101 -12.70 5.26 -10.79
N PHE A 102 -12.63 4.22 -11.61
CA PHE A 102 -11.52 3.98 -12.54
C PHE A 102 -11.74 4.70 -13.86
N VAL A 103 -10.72 5.41 -14.33
CA VAL A 103 -10.86 6.30 -15.50
C VAL A 103 -9.78 6.02 -16.52
N CYS A 104 -10.19 5.80 -17.76
CA CYS A 104 -9.28 5.84 -18.90
C CYS A 104 -9.85 6.75 -19.99
N THR A 105 -9.23 6.80 -21.17
CA THR A 105 -9.71 7.67 -22.25
C THR A 105 -11.06 7.16 -22.79
N ALA A 106 -11.09 5.93 -23.29
CA ALA A 106 -12.24 5.39 -24.03
C ALA A 106 -13.27 4.64 -23.17
N ASN A 107 -12.94 4.31 -21.91
CA ASN A 107 -13.74 3.42 -21.05
C ASN A 107 -14.13 2.09 -21.71
N SER A 108 -13.32 1.63 -22.66
CA SER A 108 -13.56 0.40 -23.43
C SER A 108 -12.72 -0.79 -22.96
N ALA A 109 -11.61 -0.56 -22.26
CA ALA A 109 -10.68 -1.62 -21.84
C ALA A 109 -10.19 -1.47 -20.39
N ARG A 110 -9.09 -0.75 -20.18
CA ARG A 110 -8.39 -0.66 -18.87
C ARG A 110 -9.30 -0.34 -17.69
N SER A 111 -10.13 0.70 -17.76
CA SER A 111 -11.00 1.07 -16.64
C SER A 111 -12.15 0.09 -16.40
N GLN A 112 -12.58 -0.66 -17.41
CA GLN A 112 -13.58 -1.73 -17.26
C GLN A 112 -12.98 -2.94 -16.54
N LEU A 113 -11.80 -3.39 -16.99
CA LEU A 113 -11.03 -4.45 -16.34
C LEU A 113 -10.69 -4.08 -14.90
N ALA A 114 -10.31 -2.83 -14.65
CA ALA A 114 -9.98 -2.35 -13.31
C ALA A 114 -11.18 -2.40 -12.35
N ALA A 115 -12.35 -1.92 -12.78
CA ALA A 115 -13.56 -1.96 -11.96
C ALA A 115 -14.02 -3.39 -11.67
N ALA A 116 -13.92 -4.28 -12.66
CA ALA A 116 -14.19 -5.70 -12.51
C ALA A 116 -13.26 -6.35 -11.48
N LEU A 117 -11.94 -6.19 -11.66
CA LEU A 117 -10.92 -6.70 -10.74
C LEU A 117 -11.13 -6.18 -9.32
N TRP A 118 -11.45 -4.89 -9.16
CA TRP A 118 -11.68 -4.29 -7.85
C TRP A 118 -12.83 -4.98 -7.09
N SER A 119 -13.92 -5.30 -7.78
CA SER A 119 -15.07 -5.98 -7.17
C SER A 119 -14.73 -7.36 -6.57
N THR A 120 -13.65 -8.00 -7.05
CA THR A 120 -13.17 -9.28 -6.50
C THR A 120 -12.31 -9.12 -5.25
N ARG A 121 -11.79 -7.91 -4.99
CA ARG A 121 -10.80 -7.63 -3.93
C ARG A 121 -11.30 -6.70 -2.83
N SER A 122 -12.40 -5.98 -3.04
CA SER A 122 -12.90 -4.98 -2.11
C SER A 122 -14.42 -4.91 -2.10
N SER A 123 -14.99 -4.62 -0.93
CA SER A 123 -16.43 -4.34 -0.78
C SER A 123 -16.79 -2.89 -1.08
N ILE A 124 -15.80 -2.00 -1.25
CA ILE A 124 -16.04 -0.60 -1.65
C ILE A 124 -16.56 -0.61 -3.10
N PRO A 125 -17.74 -0.04 -3.37
CA PRO A 125 -18.30 0.01 -4.72
C PRO A 125 -17.34 0.64 -5.73
N ALA A 126 -17.25 0.04 -6.92
CA ALA A 126 -16.44 0.54 -8.03
C ALA A 126 -17.28 0.88 -9.24
N LEU A 127 -16.93 1.98 -9.90
CA LEU A 127 -17.44 2.36 -11.22
C LEU A 127 -16.27 2.63 -12.17
N SER A 128 -16.54 2.59 -13.47
CA SER A 128 -15.61 3.03 -14.51
C SER A 128 -16.17 4.20 -15.30
N GLY A 129 -15.30 5.00 -15.93
CA GLY A 129 -15.66 6.12 -16.80
C GLY A 129 -14.57 6.48 -17.81
N GLY A 130 -14.93 7.28 -18.81
CA GLY A 130 -14.09 7.69 -19.92
C GLY A 130 -14.09 9.20 -20.15
N THR A 131 -12.95 9.80 -20.47
CA THR A 131 -12.93 11.22 -20.90
C THR A 131 -13.47 11.39 -22.31
N HIS A 132 -13.20 10.41 -23.18
CA HIS A 132 -13.69 10.31 -24.55
C HIS A 132 -14.25 8.89 -24.80
N PRO A 133 -15.44 8.55 -24.26
CA PRO A 133 -15.95 7.18 -24.28
C PRO A 133 -16.13 6.61 -25.69
N ALA A 134 -15.78 5.34 -25.88
CA ALA A 134 -16.11 4.59 -27.08
C ALA A 134 -17.57 4.14 -27.08
N GLU A 135 -18.05 3.60 -28.20
CA GLU A 135 -19.42 3.08 -28.31
C GLU A 135 -19.64 1.76 -27.57
N ARG A 136 -18.59 0.95 -27.41
CA ARG A 136 -18.66 -0.38 -26.79
C ARG A 136 -17.37 -0.74 -26.05
N ILE A 137 -17.48 -1.72 -25.16
CA ILE A 137 -16.32 -2.39 -24.59
C ILE A 137 -15.51 -3.02 -25.73
N ASP A 138 -14.19 -2.88 -25.66
CA ASP A 138 -13.29 -3.41 -26.67
C ASP A 138 -13.32 -4.95 -26.64
N PRO A 139 -13.46 -5.64 -27.78
CA PRO A 139 -13.46 -7.10 -27.82
C PRO A 139 -12.24 -7.72 -27.14
N GLY A 140 -11.05 -7.13 -27.29
CA GLY A 140 -9.85 -7.65 -26.63
C GLY A 140 -9.94 -7.59 -25.11
N ALA A 141 -10.66 -6.60 -24.55
CA ALA A 141 -10.91 -6.56 -23.10
C ALA A 141 -11.90 -7.64 -22.66
N VAL A 142 -12.90 -7.96 -23.49
CA VAL A 142 -13.85 -9.05 -23.24
C VAL A 142 -13.12 -10.39 -23.29
N ASP A 143 -12.36 -10.65 -24.35
CA ASP A 143 -11.60 -11.89 -24.53
C ASP A 143 -10.60 -12.10 -23.38
N THR A 144 -9.95 -11.02 -22.94
CA THR A 144 -9.05 -11.05 -21.77
C THR A 144 -9.79 -11.41 -20.50
N ALA A 145 -10.93 -10.78 -20.24
CA ALA A 145 -11.72 -11.10 -19.06
C ALA A 145 -12.19 -12.57 -19.08
N GLU A 146 -12.57 -13.10 -20.24
CA GLU A 146 -12.90 -14.52 -20.41
C GLU A 146 -11.70 -15.43 -20.12
N ARG A 147 -10.51 -15.12 -20.68
CA ARG A 147 -9.27 -15.89 -20.43
C ARG A 147 -8.90 -15.95 -18.94
N HIS A 148 -9.15 -14.87 -18.20
CA HIS A 148 -8.85 -14.76 -16.77
C HIS A 148 -10.04 -15.08 -15.86
N ALA A 149 -11.15 -15.58 -16.41
CA ALA A 149 -12.38 -15.88 -15.68
C ALA A 149 -12.91 -14.70 -14.83
N LEU A 150 -12.73 -13.47 -15.34
CA LEU A 150 -13.21 -12.24 -14.74
C LEU A 150 -14.58 -11.85 -15.33
N ALA A 151 -15.56 -11.63 -14.46
CA ALA A 151 -16.85 -11.09 -14.90
C ALA A 151 -16.72 -9.57 -15.15
N LEU A 152 -16.89 -9.14 -16.41
CA LEU A 152 -16.95 -7.72 -16.73
C LEU A 152 -18.29 -7.09 -16.34
N PRO A 153 -18.32 -5.79 -16.02
CA PRO A 153 -19.55 -5.03 -15.89
C PRO A 153 -20.32 -5.06 -17.22
N THR A 154 -21.65 -5.13 -17.13
CA THR A 154 -22.54 -5.07 -18.30
C THR A 154 -22.69 -3.65 -18.86
N GLU A 155 -22.17 -2.66 -18.14
CA GLU A 155 -22.30 -1.25 -18.47
C GLU A 155 -21.41 -0.84 -19.64
N SER A 156 -22.05 -0.28 -20.67
CA SER A 156 -21.36 0.31 -21.81
C SER A 156 -20.45 1.48 -21.39
N PRO A 157 -19.41 1.78 -22.19
CA PRO A 157 -18.55 2.93 -21.91
C PRO A 157 -19.36 4.22 -21.75
N ARG A 158 -18.99 5.04 -20.76
CA ARG A 158 -19.75 6.22 -20.35
C ARG A 158 -18.85 7.38 -19.99
N ALA A 159 -19.36 8.59 -20.19
CA ALA A 159 -18.62 9.81 -19.91
C ALA A 159 -18.31 9.94 -18.42
N LEU A 160 -17.08 10.32 -18.07
CA LEU A 160 -16.66 10.51 -16.69
C LEU A 160 -17.60 11.47 -15.94
N THR A 161 -18.01 12.56 -16.60
CA THR A 161 -18.94 13.56 -16.06
C THR A 161 -20.32 13.01 -15.71
N SER A 162 -20.72 11.87 -16.26
CA SER A 162 -21.98 11.20 -15.92
C SER A 162 -21.89 10.26 -14.72
N VAL A 163 -20.67 9.97 -14.25
CA VAL A 163 -20.37 8.99 -13.20
C VAL A 163 -19.86 9.65 -11.93
N LEU A 164 -19.03 10.68 -12.11
CA LEU A 164 -18.20 11.26 -11.06
C LEU A 164 -19.01 12.16 -10.10
N THR A 165 -18.69 12.04 -8.81
CA THR A 165 -19.16 12.90 -7.72
C THR A 165 -17.98 13.39 -6.89
N ASP A 166 -18.16 14.47 -6.14
CA ASP A 166 -17.09 15.09 -5.34
C ASP A 166 -16.51 14.18 -4.24
N SER A 167 -17.25 13.15 -3.82
CA SER A 167 -16.85 12.19 -2.79
C SER A 167 -16.10 10.96 -3.32
N ASP A 168 -15.96 10.83 -4.65
CA ASP A 168 -15.36 9.64 -5.25
C ASP A 168 -13.83 9.61 -5.12
N PHE A 169 -13.29 8.43 -4.82
CA PHE A 169 -11.86 8.20 -4.98
C PHE A 169 -11.56 7.87 -6.45
N VAL A 170 -10.97 8.80 -7.18
CA VAL A 170 -10.65 8.58 -8.61
C VAL A 170 -9.30 7.87 -8.76
N VAL A 171 -9.24 6.92 -9.71
CA VAL A 171 -8.01 6.31 -10.18
C VAL A 171 -7.93 6.42 -11.70
N THR A 172 -7.01 7.22 -12.22
CA THR A 172 -6.74 7.25 -13.66
C THR A 172 -5.79 6.12 -14.03
N VAL A 173 -6.13 5.35 -15.06
CA VAL A 173 -5.35 4.18 -15.50
C VAL A 173 -4.70 4.40 -16.87
N CYS A 174 -4.71 5.63 -17.38
CA CYS A 174 -3.95 6.05 -18.56
C CYS A 174 -3.52 7.52 -18.47
N ASP A 175 -2.45 7.86 -19.17
CA ASP A 175 -1.82 9.19 -19.11
C ASP A 175 -2.72 10.26 -19.71
N ASN A 176 -3.31 10.02 -20.89
CA ASN A 176 -4.21 10.98 -21.54
C ASN A 176 -5.38 11.40 -20.64
N ALA A 177 -6.03 10.44 -19.96
CA ALA A 177 -7.12 10.78 -19.05
C ALA A 177 -6.58 11.54 -17.82
N HIS A 178 -5.41 11.17 -17.30
CA HIS A 178 -4.79 11.87 -16.18
C HIS A 178 -4.50 13.34 -16.50
N GLU A 179 -3.90 13.60 -17.66
CA GLU A 179 -3.55 14.95 -18.12
C GLU A 179 -4.79 15.81 -18.39
N GLU A 180 -5.82 15.22 -19.00
CA GLU A 180 -7.04 15.95 -19.39
C GLU A 180 -7.89 16.38 -18.19
N ILE A 181 -8.09 15.49 -17.20
CA ILE A 181 -8.96 15.81 -16.06
C ILE A 181 -8.26 16.80 -15.13
N GLY A 182 -6.93 16.90 -15.16
CA GLY A 182 -6.16 17.93 -14.45
C GLY A 182 -6.36 17.96 -12.93
N VAL A 183 -6.90 16.88 -12.35
CA VAL A 183 -7.34 16.86 -10.95
C VAL A 183 -6.16 16.73 -10.00
N THR A 184 -6.12 17.62 -9.02
CA THR A 184 -5.22 17.55 -7.87
C THR A 184 -5.89 16.74 -6.77
N GLY A 185 -5.50 15.47 -6.59
CA GLY A 185 -5.91 14.69 -5.41
C GLY A 185 -6.18 13.20 -5.60
N HIS A 186 -6.04 12.66 -6.80
CA HIS A 186 -6.42 11.30 -7.14
C HIS A 186 -5.25 10.46 -7.67
N LEU A 187 -5.33 9.13 -7.51
CA LEU A 187 -4.24 8.20 -7.85
C LEU A 187 -4.13 8.03 -9.36
N HIS A 188 -2.91 7.92 -9.87
CA HIS A 188 -2.65 7.67 -11.29
C HIS A 188 -1.77 6.44 -11.49
N TRP A 189 -2.17 5.59 -12.43
CA TRP A 189 -1.43 4.45 -12.94
C TRP A 189 -1.19 4.63 -14.44
N SER A 190 0.08 4.80 -14.82
CA SER A 190 0.49 4.81 -16.22
C SER A 190 0.52 3.38 -16.76
N ILE A 191 -0.60 2.94 -17.33
CA ILE A 191 -0.75 1.60 -17.93
C ILE A 191 -0.82 1.78 -19.45
N PRO A 192 0.09 1.12 -20.21
CA PRO A 192 0.10 1.17 -21.68
C PRO A 192 -1.27 0.85 -22.27
N ASP A 193 -1.59 1.43 -23.43
CA ASP A 193 -2.88 1.20 -24.07
C ASP A 193 -2.90 -0.12 -24.84
N PRO A 194 -3.60 -1.17 -24.36
CA PRO A 194 -3.61 -2.46 -25.04
C PRO A 194 -4.36 -2.39 -26.37
N VAL A 195 -5.35 -1.50 -26.50
CA VAL A 195 -6.17 -1.33 -27.72
C VAL A 195 -5.31 -0.85 -28.89
N ARG A 196 -4.33 0.02 -28.62
CA ARG A 196 -3.39 0.51 -29.65
C ARG A 196 -2.49 -0.60 -30.20
N ILE A 197 -2.15 -1.59 -29.37
CA ILE A 197 -1.30 -2.72 -29.76
C ILE A 197 -2.15 -3.81 -30.43
N GLY A 198 -3.33 -4.09 -29.87
CA GLY A 198 -4.33 -4.98 -30.47
C GLY A 198 -4.00 -6.47 -30.42
N THR A 199 -3.14 -6.91 -29.49
CA THR A 199 -2.78 -8.32 -29.30
C THR A 199 -3.25 -8.82 -27.94
N ASP A 200 -3.59 -10.12 -27.84
CA ASP A 200 -3.97 -10.76 -26.58
C ASP A 200 -2.93 -10.52 -25.48
N ASP A 201 -1.65 -10.69 -25.79
CA ASP A 201 -0.52 -10.46 -24.88
C ASP A 201 -0.48 -9.03 -24.32
N ALA A 202 -0.84 -8.02 -25.13
CA ALA A 202 -0.90 -6.64 -24.66
C ALA A 202 -2.04 -6.42 -23.67
N PHE A 203 -3.20 -7.04 -23.91
CA PHE A 203 -4.31 -6.96 -22.96
C PHE A 203 -4.04 -7.77 -21.69
N ASP A 204 -3.45 -8.96 -21.79
CA ASP A 204 -3.05 -9.77 -20.64
C ASP A 204 -2.01 -9.03 -19.78
N THR A 205 -1.02 -8.38 -20.41
CA THR A 205 -0.05 -7.53 -19.72
C THR A 205 -0.73 -6.37 -18.98
N ALA A 206 -1.72 -5.72 -19.59
CA ALA A 206 -2.48 -4.66 -18.95
C ALA A 206 -3.34 -5.18 -17.78
N TYR A 207 -3.91 -6.38 -17.93
CA TYR A 207 -4.67 -7.05 -16.88
C TYR A 207 -3.78 -7.38 -15.67
N ASP A 208 -2.62 -8.00 -15.88
CA ASP A 208 -1.70 -8.38 -14.81
C ASP A 208 -1.23 -7.16 -14.01
N GLU A 209 -0.93 -6.06 -14.69
CA GLU A 209 -0.53 -4.81 -14.02
C GLU A 209 -1.68 -4.18 -13.24
N LEU A 210 -2.91 -4.25 -13.75
CA LEU A 210 -4.11 -3.82 -13.02
C LEU A 210 -4.33 -4.69 -11.78
N GLU A 211 -4.24 -6.01 -11.91
CA GLU A 211 -4.43 -6.94 -10.80
C GLU A 211 -3.42 -6.66 -9.68
N ARG A 212 -2.13 -6.53 -10.02
CA ARG A 212 -1.07 -6.22 -9.06
C ARG A 212 -1.34 -4.92 -8.32
N ARG A 213 -1.68 -3.85 -9.05
CA ARG A 213 -1.95 -2.53 -8.45
C ARG A 213 -3.21 -2.51 -7.58
N ILE A 214 -4.25 -3.23 -7.99
CA ILE A 214 -5.48 -3.37 -7.21
C ILE A 214 -5.22 -4.17 -5.94
N ALA A 215 -4.43 -5.25 -6.01
CA ALA A 215 -4.05 -6.04 -4.83
C ALA A 215 -3.27 -5.21 -3.79
N GLU A 216 -2.45 -4.25 -4.24
CA GLU A 216 -1.73 -3.31 -3.37
C GLU A 216 -2.61 -2.19 -2.81
N LEU A 217 -3.57 -1.69 -3.61
CA LEU A 217 -4.44 -0.58 -3.23
C LEU A 217 -5.60 -1.00 -2.32
N ALA A 218 -6.26 -2.13 -2.60
CA ALA A 218 -7.45 -2.59 -1.88
C ALA A 218 -7.29 -2.60 -0.34
N PRO A 219 -6.21 -3.16 0.26
CA PRO A 219 -6.04 -3.14 1.72
C PRO A 219 -5.72 -1.75 2.29
N ARG A 220 -5.48 -0.75 1.43
CA ARG A 220 -5.17 0.64 1.81
C ARG A 220 -6.36 1.58 1.65
N LEU A 221 -7.50 1.12 1.12
CA LEU A 221 -8.75 1.87 1.12
C LEU A 221 -9.71 1.25 2.13
N ALA A 222 -10.11 2.04 3.12
CA ALA A 222 -11.18 1.68 4.05
C ALA A 222 -12.50 2.32 3.59
N ALA A 223 -13.62 1.64 3.83
CA ALA A 223 -14.92 2.28 3.68
C ALA A 223 -15.01 3.49 4.63
N SER A 224 -15.62 4.58 4.16
CA SER A 224 -15.82 5.79 4.96
C SER A 224 -16.83 5.61 6.08
#